data_AF-M7N805-F1
#
_entry.id   AF-M7N805-F1
#
_cell.length_a   1.000
_cell.length_b   1.000
_cell.length_c   1.000
_cell.angle_alpha   90.00
_cell.angle_beta   90.00
_cell.angle_gamma   90.00
#
_symmetry.space_group_name_H-M   'P 1'
#
loop_
_entity.id
_entity.type
_entity.pdbx_description
1 polymer ?
#
loop_
_entity_poly.entity_id
_entity_poly.type
_entity_poly.pdbx_seq_one_letter_code
_entity_poly.pdbx_strand_id
1 'polypeptide(L)'
;MAMVGGAHIHIDYSAPSVRNRMIYGGLVALDEVWVSGAHNATWLETDKPLKIAGNTLPAGKYALFTIPSAGDWTVIFNRNWDQHGKDEYEQSEDVFRFTIKPETLQESKEQLAYEVNKVSETAGTISLAWETKKISFPFEVVQ
;
A
#
# COMPACT_ATOMS: atom_id res chain seq x y z
N MET A 1 -3.47 9.59 8.80
CA MET A 1 -4.67 10.27 8.26
C MET A 1 -4.25 11.57 7.60
N ALA A 2 -4.75 11.86 6.39
CA ALA A 2 -4.48 13.09 5.64
C ALA A 2 -5.76 13.60 4.97
N MET A 3 -5.82 14.91 4.70
CA MET A 3 -6.93 15.53 3.98
C MET A 3 -6.43 16.12 2.65
N VAL A 4 -7.00 15.66 1.55
CA VAL A 4 -6.67 16.08 0.17
C VAL A 4 -8.00 16.23 -0.58
N GLY A 5 -8.25 17.33 -1.30
CA GLY A 5 -9.50 17.52 -2.06
C GLY A 5 -10.79 17.47 -1.23
N GLY A 6 -10.68 17.69 0.09
CA GLY A 6 -11.78 17.43 1.04
C GLY A 6 -12.13 15.95 1.22
N ALA A 7 -11.31 15.03 0.70
CA ALA A 7 -11.34 13.61 1.03
C ALA A 7 -10.46 13.34 2.26
N HIS A 8 -10.96 12.52 3.16
CA HIS A 8 -10.22 11.93 4.26
C HIS A 8 -9.55 10.65 3.78
N ILE A 9 -8.22 10.59 3.84
CA ILE A 9 -7.44 9.39 3.51
C ILE A 9 -6.83 8.83 4.79
N HIS A 10 -7.24 7.65 5.20
CA HIS A 10 -6.71 6.93 6.35
C HIS A 10 -5.98 5.68 5.89
N ILE A 11 -4.76 5.47 6.37
CA ILE A 11 -4.05 4.19 6.23
C ILE A 11 -3.74 3.70 7.63
N ASP A 12 -4.20 2.50 7.95
CA ASP A 12 -3.93 1.81 9.20
C ASP A 12 -3.08 0.59 8.90
N TYR A 13 -1.97 0.49 9.60
CA TYR A 13 -0.94 -0.48 9.31
C TYR A 13 -0.16 -0.81 10.57
N SER A 14 0.40 -2.02 10.59
CA SER A 14 1.44 -2.36 11.55
C SER A 14 2.81 -1.97 11.00
N ALA A 15 3.69 -1.46 11.86
CA ALA A 15 5.02 -0.97 11.51
C ALA A 15 6.15 -1.92 11.98
N PRO A 16 6.33 -3.11 11.36
CA PRO A 16 7.40 -4.02 11.73
C PRO A 16 8.79 -3.41 11.50
N SER A 17 9.74 -3.82 12.33
CA SER A 17 11.15 -3.40 12.24
C SER A 17 11.98 -4.43 11.46
N VAL A 18 13.05 -4.00 10.80
CA VAL A 18 13.99 -4.88 10.09
C VAL A 18 14.68 -5.84 11.05
N ARG A 19 15.22 -5.32 12.17
CA ARG A 19 15.91 -6.10 13.22
C ARG A 19 17.06 -6.96 12.66
N ASN A 20 17.88 -6.41 11.77
CA ASN A 20 19.00 -7.11 11.13
C ASN A 20 18.61 -8.41 10.37
N ARG A 21 17.36 -8.50 9.89
CA ARG A 21 16.88 -9.62 9.08
C ARG A 21 16.86 -9.23 7.60
N MET A 22 16.97 -10.22 6.73
CA MET A 22 16.65 -10.05 5.31
C MET A 22 15.14 -9.87 5.17
N ILE A 23 14.70 -8.71 4.68
CA ILE A 23 13.27 -8.44 4.51
C ILE A 23 12.74 -9.10 3.25
N TYR A 24 13.14 -8.62 2.07
CA TYR A 24 12.65 -9.13 0.79
C TYR A 24 13.42 -10.38 0.38
N GLY A 25 12.71 -11.48 0.07
CA GLY A 25 13.30 -12.80 -0.13
C GLY A 25 13.63 -13.56 1.16
N GLY A 26 13.35 -12.96 2.33
CA GLY A 26 13.48 -13.58 3.65
C GLY A 26 12.15 -13.55 4.39
N LEU A 27 11.92 -12.50 5.18
CA LEU A 27 10.67 -12.31 5.93
C LEU A 27 9.45 -12.15 5.01
N VAL A 28 9.62 -11.42 3.91
CA VAL A 28 8.62 -11.21 2.87
C VAL A 28 9.05 -12.03 1.66
N ALA A 29 8.30 -13.07 1.33
CA ALA A 29 8.54 -13.89 0.15
C ALA A 29 8.36 -13.06 -1.13
N LEU A 30 9.23 -13.30 -2.11
CA LEU A 30 9.07 -12.72 -3.44
C LEU A 30 8.03 -13.51 -4.23
N ASP A 31 7.35 -12.82 -5.14
CA ASP A 31 6.31 -13.35 -6.03
C ASP A 31 5.11 -13.95 -5.29
N GLU A 32 4.97 -13.62 -4.00
CA GLU A 32 3.83 -13.99 -3.16
C GLU A 32 3.11 -12.77 -2.60
N VAL A 33 1.82 -12.94 -2.29
CA VAL A 33 1.00 -11.90 -1.66
C VAL A 33 1.48 -11.64 -0.24
N TRP A 34 1.65 -10.37 0.07
CA TRP A 34 1.99 -9.85 1.39
C TRP A 34 0.94 -8.84 1.83
N VAL A 35 0.56 -8.92 3.12
CA VAL A 35 -0.34 -8.00 3.84
C VAL A 35 0.14 -6.54 3.90
N SER A 36 1.32 -6.26 3.34
CA SER A 36 1.98 -4.94 3.33
C SER A 36 2.14 -4.34 4.74
N GLY A 37 2.26 -5.21 5.74
CA GLY A 37 2.27 -4.88 7.17
C GLY A 37 2.69 -6.10 7.99
N ALA A 38 2.13 -6.24 9.18
CA ALA A 38 2.35 -7.40 10.06
C ALA A 38 1.03 -7.92 10.61
N HIS A 39 0.87 -9.24 10.64
CA HIS A 39 -0.30 -9.98 11.10
C HIS A 39 -1.58 -9.69 10.31
N ASN A 40 -2.14 -8.49 10.41
CA ASN A 40 -3.34 -8.09 9.67
C ASN A 40 -2.98 -7.38 8.36
N ALA A 41 -3.90 -7.44 7.40
CA ALA A 41 -3.83 -6.63 6.20
C ALA A 41 -3.78 -5.14 6.57
N THR A 42 -2.80 -4.43 6.01
CA THR A 42 -2.86 -2.96 5.98
C THR A 42 -4.12 -2.57 5.23
N TRP A 43 -4.86 -1.56 5.70
CA TRP A 43 -6.04 -1.08 5.01
C TRP A 43 -5.99 0.42 4.77
N LEU A 44 -6.67 0.82 3.70
CA LEU A 44 -6.91 2.21 3.34
C LEU A 44 -8.42 2.48 3.39
N GLU A 45 -8.80 3.57 4.04
CA GLU A 45 -10.15 4.10 4.04
C GLU A 45 -10.18 5.49 3.42
N THR A 46 -11.20 5.72 2.58
CA THR A 46 -11.47 7.02 2.00
C THR A 46 -12.96 7.29 1.88
N ASP A 47 -13.37 8.53 2.15
CA ASP A 47 -14.76 8.98 2.10
C ASP A 47 -15.17 9.57 0.74
N LYS A 48 -14.22 9.69 -0.20
CA LYS A 48 -14.46 10.11 -1.59
C LYS A 48 -13.78 9.16 -2.57
N PRO A 49 -14.29 9.04 -3.80
CA PRO A 49 -13.63 8.22 -4.80
C PRO A 49 -12.24 8.77 -5.17
N LEU A 50 -11.27 7.88 -5.34
CA LEU A 50 -9.90 8.20 -5.73
C LEU A 50 -9.59 7.59 -7.08
N LYS A 51 -8.88 8.32 -7.93
CA LYS A 51 -8.29 7.80 -9.15
C LYS A 51 -6.84 7.41 -8.88
N ILE A 52 -6.51 6.13 -9.03
CA ILE A 52 -5.19 5.55 -8.78
C ILE A 52 -4.80 4.67 -9.96
N ALA A 53 -3.64 4.92 -10.56
CA ALA A 53 -3.11 4.13 -11.68
C ALA A 53 -4.13 3.89 -12.82
N GLY A 54 -4.96 4.89 -13.13
CA GLY A 54 -6.00 4.81 -14.16
C GLY A 54 -7.32 4.16 -13.73
N ASN A 55 -7.39 3.58 -12.53
CA ASN A 55 -8.59 2.97 -11.95
C ASN A 55 -9.27 3.94 -10.97
N THR A 56 -10.58 3.79 -10.81
CA THR A 56 -11.34 4.50 -9.77
C THR A 56 -11.57 3.57 -8.59
N LEU A 57 -11.05 3.93 -7.41
CA LEU A 57 -11.35 3.32 -6.13
C LEU A 57 -12.54 4.09 -5.51
N PRO A 58 -13.75 3.50 -5.40
CA PRO A 58 -14.88 4.16 -4.77
C PRO A 58 -14.60 4.49 -3.30
N ALA A 59 -15.37 5.43 -2.73
CA ALA A 59 -15.36 5.65 -1.28
C ALA A 59 -15.64 4.34 -0.53
N GLY A 60 -14.90 4.08 0.54
CA GLY A 60 -14.96 2.84 1.30
C GLY A 60 -13.62 2.48 1.93
N LYS A 61 -13.55 1.25 2.41
CA LYS A 61 -12.41 0.68 3.13
C LYS A 61 -11.93 -0.58 2.42
N TYR A 62 -10.62 -0.67 2.21
CA TYR A 62 -10.00 -1.69 1.36
C TYR A 62 -8.70 -2.19 1.97
N ALA A 63 -8.42 -3.48 1.87
CA ALA A 63 -7.09 -3.99 2.17
C ALA A 63 -6.10 -3.59 1.07
N LEU A 64 -4.87 -3.32 1.48
CA LEU A 64 -3.73 -3.01 0.64
C LEU A 64 -2.73 -4.16 0.71
N PHE A 65 -2.77 -5.01 -0.32
CA PHE A 65 -1.79 -6.07 -0.49
C PHE A 65 -0.72 -5.66 -1.51
N THR A 66 0.44 -6.29 -1.40
CA THR A 66 1.52 -6.15 -2.38
C THR A 66 2.08 -7.52 -2.73
N ILE A 67 2.58 -7.65 -3.95
CA ILE A 67 3.40 -8.80 -4.39
C ILE A 67 4.77 -8.24 -4.75
N PRO A 68 5.74 -8.26 -3.82
CA PRO A 68 7.11 -7.90 -4.10
C PRO A 68 7.75 -8.88 -5.08
N SER A 69 8.51 -8.38 -6.04
CA SER A 69 9.30 -9.21 -6.95
C SER A 69 10.73 -8.67 -7.05
N ALA A 70 11.57 -9.36 -7.82
CA ALA A 70 12.90 -8.88 -8.18
C ALA A 70 12.86 -7.63 -9.10
N GLY A 71 11.74 -7.42 -9.81
CA GLY A 71 11.51 -6.29 -10.71
C GLY A 71 10.40 -5.39 -10.18
N ASP A 72 9.34 -5.25 -10.96
CA ASP A 72 8.18 -4.44 -10.61
C ASP A 72 7.30 -5.17 -9.58
N TRP A 73 6.81 -4.41 -8.61
CA TRP A 73 5.88 -4.91 -7.60
C TRP A 73 4.46 -4.76 -8.07
N THR A 74 3.58 -5.64 -7.62
CA THR A 74 2.13 -5.47 -7.81
C THR A 74 1.54 -4.88 -6.54
N VAL A 75 0.72 -3.84 -6.68
CA VAL A 75 -0.11 -3.28 -5.60
C VAL A 75 -1.56 -3.68 -5.86
N ILE A 76 -2.26 -4.07 -4.81
CA ILE A 76 -3.60 -4.66 -4.87
C ILE A 76 -4.50 -3.95 -3.87
N PHE A 77 -5.64 -3.47 -4.35
CA PHE A 77 -6.75 -3.05 -3.49
C PHE A 77 -7.80 -4.16 -3.45
N ASN A 78 -8.12 -4.65 -2.27
CA ASN A 78 -9.04 -5.77 -2.06
C ASN A 78 -10.23 -5.34 -1.18
N ARG A 79 -11.44 -5.80 -1.50
CA ARG A 79 -12.69 -5.39 -0.83
C ARG A 79 -12.80 -5.90 0.60
N ASN A 80 -12.24 -7.06 0.90
CA ASN A 80 -12.20 -7.58 2.25
C ASN A 80 -11.02 -6.93 2.99
N TRP A 81 -11.28 -5.91 3.78
CA TRP A 81 -10.22 -5.15 4.45
C TRP A 81 -9.79 -5.75 5.80
N ASP A 82 -10.65 -6.55 6.43
CA ASP A 82 -10.45 -7.09 7.78
C ASP A 82 -9.91 -8.53 7.72
N GLN A 83 -8.70 -8.67 7.15
CA GLN A 83 -8.08 -9.98 6.93
C GLN A 83 -6.90 -10.21 7.89
N HIS A 84 -6.87 -11.41 8.48
CA HIS A 84 -5.77 -11.88 9.32
C HIS A 84 -4.79 -12.72 8.50
N GLY A 85 -3.77 -12.05 7.95
CA GLY A 85 -2.71 -12.69 7.19
C GLY A 85 -3.02 -12.80 5.70
N LYS A 86 -2.12 -13.48 4.97
CA LYS A 86 -2.27 -13.70 3.53
C LYS A 86 -3.13 -14.92 3.18
N ASP A 87 -3.44 -15.78 4.16
CA ASP A 87 -4.17 -17.03 3.90
C ASP A 87 -5.68 -16.79 3.69
N GLU A 88 -6.19 -15.64 4.16
CA GLU A 88 -7.56 -15.18 3.91
C GLU A 88 -7.69 -14.42 2.58
N TYR A 89 -6.58 -14.26 1.85
CA TYR A 89 -6.54 -13.52 0.61
C TYR A 89 -7.23 -14.29 -0.52
N GLU A 90 -8.27 -13.68 -1.08
CA GLU A 90 -8.98 -14.17 -2.25
C GLU A 90 -8.86 -13.18 -3.41
N GLN A 91 -8.26 -13.62 -4.52
CA GLN A 91 -8.08 -12.77 -5.71
C GLN A 91 -9.41 -12.31 -6.33
N SER A 92 -10.51 -13.06 -6.14
CA SER A 92 -11.84 -12.64 -6.60
C SER A 92 -12.37 -11.38 -5.90
N GLU A 93 -11.82 -11.04 -4.73
CA GLU A 93 -12.18 -9.86 -3.95
C GLU A 93 -11.36 -8.63 -4.33
N ASP A 94 -10.43 -8.74 -5.30
CA ASP A 94 -9.66 -7.61 -5.78
C ASP A 94 -10.55 -6.59 -6.50
N VAL A 95 -10.44 -5.32 -6.12
CA VAL A 95 -11.04 -4.20 -6.84
C VAL A 95 -10.23 -3.92 -8.10
N PHE A 96 -8.92 -3.78 -7.96
CA PHE A 96 -7.96 -3.68 -9.05
C PHE A 96 -6.54 -3.93 -8.56
N ARG A 97 -5.65 -4.19 -9.53
CA ARG A 97 -4.21 -4.31 -9.33
C ARG A 97 -3.48 -3.40 -10.31
N PHE A 98 -2.29 -2.95 -9.92
CA PHE A 98 -1.37 -2.26 -10.83
C PHE A 98 0.08 -2.55 -10.48
N THR A 99 0.97 -2.43 -11.47
CA THR A 99 2.40 -2.62 -11.27
C THR A 99 3.09 -1.30 -10.97
N ILE A 100 4.13 -1.34 -10.15
CA ILE A 100 4.96 -0.20 -9.79
C ILE A 100 6.41 -0.63 -9.65
N LYS A 101 7.32 0.19 -10.15
CA LYS A 101 8.76 -0.03 -9.97
C LYS A 101 9.19 0.47 -8.57
N PRO A 102 9.75 -0.39 -7.70
CA PRO A 102 10.25 0.06 -6.41
C PRO A 102 11.52 0.91 -6.57
N GLU A 103 11.60 1.98 -5.80
CA GLU A 103 12.79 2.78 -5.61
C GLU A 103 13.70 2.11 -4.57
N THR A 104 15.01 2.19 -4.77
CA THR A 104 15.99 1.77 -3.77
C THR A 104 16.43 2.98 -2.97
N LEU A 105 16.22 2.92 -1.66
CA LEU A 105 16.57 4.00 -0.73
C LEU A 105 18.09 4.01 -0.49
N GLN A 106 18.66 5.22 -0.39
CA GLN A 106 20.07 5.39 -0.01
C GLN A 106 20.30 5.04 1.46
N GLU A 107 19.33 5.39 2.32
CA GLU A 107 19.34 5.07 3.75
C GLU A 107 18.23 4.06 4.04
N SER A 108 18.58 2.98 4.76
CA SER A 108 17.62 1.94 5.12
C SER A 108 16.59 2.47 6.12
N LYS A 109 15.31 2.21 5.87
CA LYS A 109 14.21 2.54 6.77
C LYS A 109 13.97 1.38 7.74
N GLU A 110 14.41 1.54 9.00
CA GLU A 110 14.33 0.47 10.01
C GLU A 110 12.90 0.00 10.30
N GLN A 111 11.92 0.92 10.32
CA GLN A 111 10.52 0.59 10.52
C GLN A 111 9.71 0.85 9.27
N LEU A 112 8.82 -0.09 8.93
CA LEU A 112 7.86 0.11 7.85
C LEU A 112 7.06 1.39 8.11
N ALA A 113 6.97 2.24 7.10
CA ALA A 113 6.26 3.50 7.18
C ALA A 113 5.37 3.72 5.96
N TYR A 114 4.14 4.16 6.22
CA TYR A 114 3.26 4.71 5.20
C TYR A 114 3.13 6.21 5.34
N GLU A 115 3.11 6.90 4.20
CA GLU A 115 2.90 8.34 4.14
C GLU A 115 1.87 8.69 3.07
N VAL A 116 1.04 9.68 3.38
CA VAL A 116 0.11 10.31 2.44
C VAL A 116 0.50 11.78 2.34
N ASN A 117 1.07 12.16 1.20
CA ASN A 117 1.58 13.51 0.97
C ASN A 117 0.66 14.25 0.00
N LYS A 118 0.16 15.42 0.39
CA LYS A 118 -0.63 16.30 -0.50
C LYS A 118 0.31 16.94 -1.53
N VAL A 119 -0.02 16.82 -2.81
CA VAL A 119 0.75 17.37 -3.94
C VAL A 119 0.07 18.60 -4.52
N SER A 120 -1.26 18.60 -4.58
CA SER A 120 -2.08 19.75 -5.00
C SER A 120 -3.37 19.82 -4.19
N GLU A 121 -4.30 20.71 -4.54
CA GLU A 121 -5.60 20.78 -3.87
C GLU A 121 -6.37 19.46 -3.93
N THR A 122 -6.31 18.74 -5.06
CA THR A 122 -7.08 17.51 -5.32
C THR A 122 -6.22 16.27 -5.51
N ALA A 123 -4.90 16.39 -5.52
CA ALA A 123 -3.99 15.27 -5.74
C ALA A 123 -3.00 15.06 -4.59
N GLY A 124 -2.59 13.83 -4.41
CA GLY A 124 -1.58 13.43 -3.44
C GLY A 124 -0.82 12.20 -3.87
N THR A 125 0.07 11.75 -3.01
CA THR A 125 0.88 10.56 -3.21
C THR A 125 0.79 9.68 -1.97
N ILE A 126 0.60 8.38 -2.17
CA ILE A 126 0.71 7.37 -1.13
C ILE A 126 2.04 6.66 -1.33
N SER A 127 2.79 6.47 -0.24
CA SER A 127 4.03 5.71 -0.29
C SER A 127 4.15 4.72 0.87
N LEU A 128 4.84 3.61 0.59
CA LEU A 128 5.29 2.60 1.54
C LEU A 128 6.81 2.58 1.46
N ALA A 129 7.49 2.73 2.59
CA ALA A 129 8.95 2.61 2.70
C ALA A 129 9.33 1.64 3.82
N TRP A 130 10.15 0.64 3.51
CA TRP A 130 10.70 -0.28 4.50
C TRP A 130 12.00 -0.91 4.03
N GLU A 131 12.97 -0.97 4.94
CA GLU A 131 14.34 -1.39 4.67
C GLU A 131 14.91 -0.58 3.50
N THR A 132 15.36 -1.22 2.43
CA THR A 132 15.98 -0.54 1.28
C THR A 132 14.99 -0.20 0.16
N LYS A 133 13.69 -0.47 0.34
CA LYS A 133 12.69 -0.32 -0.73
C LYS A 133 11.64 0.72 -0.39
N LYS A 134 11.23 1.45 -1.42
CA LYS A 134 10.08 2.36 -1.38
C LYS A 134 9.23 2.18 -2.63
N ILE A 135 7.92 2.12 -2.46
CA ILE A 135 6.97 2.28 -3.56
C ILE A 135 6.13 3.53 -3.31
N SER A 136 5.78 4.23 -4.37
CA SER A 136 5.09 5.52 -4.29
C SER A 136 4.19 5.72 -5.50
N PHE A 137 2.89 5.87 -5.29
CA PHE A 137 1.92 6.07 -6.38
C PHE A 137 1.03 7.30 -6.15
N PRO A 138 0.74 8.07 -7.21
CA PRO A 138 -0.13 9.22 -7.11
C PRO A 138 -1.60 8.80 -7.03
N PHE A 139 -2.41 9.66 -6.43
CA PHE A 139 -3.86 9.59 -6.46
C PHE A 139 -4.46 10.97 -6.70
N GLU A 140 -5.64 10.98 -7.32
CA GLU A 140 -6.46 12.19 -7.49
C GLU A 140 -7.83 11.95 -6.86
N VAL A 141 -8.34 12.94 -6.14
CA VAL A 141 -9.71 12.92 -5.61
C VAL A 141 -10.66 13.24 -6.75
N VAL A 142 -11.60 12.33 -7.01
CA VAL A 142 -12.69 12.56 -7.96
C VAL A 142 -13.68 13.51 -7.28
N GLN A 143 -13.89 14.68 -7.89
CA GLN A 143 -14.84 15.69 -7.43
C GLN A 143 -16.27 15.35 -7.84
#